data_AF-K2B5B9-F1
#
_entry.id   AF-K2B5B9-F1
#
_cell.length_a   1.000
_cell.length_b   1.000
_cell.length_c   1.000
_cell.angle_alpha   90.00
_cell.angle_beta   90.00
_cell.angle_gamma   90.00
#
_symmetry.space_group_name_H-M   'P 1'
#
loop_
_entity.id
_entity.type
_entity.pdbx_description
1 polymer ?
#
loop_
_entity_poly.entity_id
_entity_poly.type
_entity_poly.pdbx_seq_one_letter_code
_entity_poly.pdbx_strand_id
1 'polypeptide(L)' 'MLFKEFAGYLERLEKISSRLEITKVLSSLIGEMNETEADKGIYLALGQLGPNFDNTQFNMAGKMVLRSVADGTD' A
#
# COMPACT_ATOMS: atom_id res chain seq x y z
N MET A 1 11.89 -2.25 -3.02
CA MET A 1 11.77 -2.63 -1.59
C MET A 1 10.94 -3.89 -1.42
N LEU A 2 11.12 -4.58 -0.31
CA LEU A 2 10.27 -5.71 0.06
C LEU A 2 8.90 -5.20 0.51
N PHE A 3 7.85 -5.98 0.24
CA PHE A 3 6.48 -5.62 0.68
C PHE A 3 6.37 -5.49 2.22
N LYS A 4 7.17 -6.25 2.97
CA LYS A 4 7.26 -6.14 4.43
C LYS A 4 7.72 -4.76 4.90
N GLU A 5 8.67 -4.16 4.18
CA GLU A 5 9.19 -2.82 4.50
C GLU A 5 8.11 -1.77 4.23
N PHE A 6 7.46 -1.86 3.06
CA PHE A 6 6.30 -1.03 2.70
C PHE A 6 5.17 -1.10 3.73
N ALA A 7 4.79 -2.31 4.16
CA ALA A 7 3.77 -2.51 5.20
C ALA A 7 4.14 -1.85 6.52
N GLY A 8 5.43 -1.83 6.88
CA GLY A 8 5.92 -1.10 8.06
C GLY A 8 5.73 0.42 7.95
N TYR A 9 5.82 1.01 6.75
CA TYR A 9 5.46 2.42 6.54
C TYR A 9 3.96 2.66 6.71
N LEU A 10 3.10 1.77 6.19
CA LEU A 10 1.65 1.88 6.36
C LEU A 10 1.25 1.82 7.84
N GLU A 11 1.81 0.88 8.61
CA GLU A 11 1.54 0.78 10.06
C GLU A 11 1.94 2.06 10.81
N ARG A 12 3.05 2.71 10.41
CA ARG A 12 3.46 3.99 11.00
C ARG A 12 2.49 5.12 10.65
N LEU A 13 2.00 5.16 9.40
CA LEU A 13 1.01 6.16 8.96
C LEU A 13 -0.29 6.06 9.75
N GLU A 14 -0.75 4.86 10.11
CA GLU A 14 -1.97 4.66 10.91
C GLU A 14 -1.85 5.21 12.34
N LYS A 15 -0.63 5.28 12.90
CA LYS A 15 -0.38 5.71 14.28
C LYS A 15 -0.21 7.21 14.45
N ILE A 16 -0.15 7.98 13.37
CA ILE A 16 0.11 9.42 13.39
C ILE A 16 -1.04 10.21 12.79
N SER A 17 -1.27 11.43 13.30
CA SER A 17 -2.32 12.34 12.81
C SER A 17 -1.77 13.70 12.36
N SER A 18 -0.51 13.99 12.67
CA SER A 18 0.15 15.23 12.25
C SER A 18 0.44 15.20 10.75
N ARG A 19 -0.13 16.16 10.01
CA ARG A 19 0.12 16.32 8.57
C ARG A 19 1.62 16.40 8.25
N LEU A 20 2.39 17.09 9.09
CA LEU A 20 3.84 17.24 8.87
C LEU A 20 4.56 15.91 9.06
N GLU A 21 4.16 15.10 10.03
CA GLU A 21 4.73 13.77 10.25
C GLU A 21 4.36 12.81 9.13
N ILE A 22 3.11 12.84 8.68
CA ILE A 22 2.64 12.08 7.51
C ILE A 22 3.50 12.40 6.29
N THR A 23 3.72 13.69 6.00
CA THR A 23 4.59 14.11 4.88
C THR A 23 6.02 13.59 5.03
N LYS A 24 6.60 13.61 6.25
CA LYS A 24 7.95 13.08 6.49
C LYS A 24 8.02 11.57 6.24
N VAL A 25 7.02 10.81 6.71
CA VAL A 25 6.95 9.36 6.51
C VAL A 25 6.79 9.02 5.03
N LEU A 26 5.89 9.71 4.33
CA LEU A 26 5.69 9.52 2.89
C LEU A 26 6.93 9.89 2.07
N SER A 27 7.60 11.00 2.40
CA SER A 27 8.86 11.38 1.74
C SER A 27 9.94 10.33 1.93
N SER A 28 10.02 9.72 3.11
CA SER A 28 10.98 8.65 3.38
C SER A 28 10.62 7.39 2.60
N LEU A 29 9.33 7.02 2.57
CA LEU A 29 8.83 5.86 1.82
C LEU A 29 9.13 5.99 0.33
N ILE A 30 8.86 7.16 -0.27
CA ILE A 30 9.13 7.42 -1.70
C ILE A 30 10.63 7.37 -1.99
N GLY A 31 11.47 7.88 -1.08
CA GLY A 31 12.93 7.87 -1.25
C GLY A 31 13.58 6.47 -1.25
N GLU A 32 12.92 5.47 -0.66
CA GLU A 32 13.39 4.08 -0.63
C GLU A 32 12.92 3.26 -1.84
N MET A 33 11.97 3.77 -2.65
CA MET A 33 11.49 3.08 -3.84
C MET A 33 12.41 3.33 -5.03
N ASN A 34 12.58 2.30 -5.86
CA ASN A 34 13.19 2.50 -7.19
C ASN A 34 12.15 2.97 -8.22
N GLU A 35 12.62 3.38 -9.40
CA GLU A 35 11.78 3.92 -10.49
C GLU A 35 10.65 2.97 -10.92
N THR A 36 10.87 1.65 -10.85
CA THR A 36 9.90 0.62 -11.27
C THR A 36 8.87 0.25 -10.20
N GLU A 37 9.08 0.76 -8.98
CA GLU A 37 8.24 0.54 -7.81
C GLU A 37 7.42 1.78 -7.45
N ALA A 38 7.92 2.97 -7.77
CA ALA A 38 7.34 4.24 -7.34
C ALA A 38 5.86 4.39 -7.77
N ASP A 39 5.52 4.01 -9.00
CA ASP A 39 4.16 4.04 -9.51
C ASP A 39 3.21 3.19 -8.67
N LYS A 40 3.55 1.91 -8.48
CA LYS A 40 2.76 0.94 -7.72
C LYS A 40 2.68 1.31 -6.26
N GLY A 41 3.81 1.68 -5.66
CA GLY A 41 3.88 2.01 -4.24
C GLY A 41 3.05 3.24 -3.86
N ILE A 42 3.02 4.27 -4.73
CA ILE A 42 2.18 5.45 -4.53
C ILE A 42 0.70 5.07 -4.58
N TYR A 43 0.26 4.33 -5.60
CA TYR A 43 -1.15 3.91 -5.69
C TYR A 43 -1.54 2.97 -4.56
N LEU A 44 -0.68 2.03 -4.17
CA LEU A 44 -0.94 1.13 -3.05
C LEU A 44 -1.07 1.89 -1.73
N ALA A 45 -0.25 2.92 -1.48
CA ALA A 45 -0.37 3.77 -0.30
C ALA A 45 -1.69 4.54 -0.25
N LEU A 46 -2.31 4.80 -1.42
CA LEU A 46 -3.62 5.40 -1.56
C LEU A 46 -4.77 4.37 -1.51
N GLY A 47 -4.47 3.07 -1.38
CA GLY A 47 -5.46 1.99 -1.43
C GLY A 47 -5.96 1.65 -2.84
N GLN A 48 -5.17 1.95 -3.86
CA GLN A 48 -5.50 1.79 -5.27
C GLN A 48 -4.49 0.89 -6.00
N LEU A 49 -4.88 0.33 -7.14
CA LEU A 49 -3.98 -0.43 -8.02
C LEU A 49 -3.36 0.41 -9.15
N GLY A 50 -3.90 1.60 -9.36
CA GLY A 50 -3.55 2.47 -10.47
C GLY A 50 -4.42 3.72 -10.47
N PRO A 51 -4.27 4.59 -11.49
CA PRO A 51 -5.06 5.80 -11.60
C PRO A 51 -6.54 5.50 -11.87
N ASN A 52 -7.42 6.38 -11.38
CA ASN A 52 -8.87 6.22 -11.50
C ASN A 52 -9.38 6.04 -12.94
N PHE A 53 -8.72 6.64 -13.94
CA PHE A 53 -9.15 6.55 -15.34
C PHE A 53 -8.84 5.20 -15.99
N ASP A 54 -7.92 4.42 -15.40
CA ASP A 54 -7.50 3.11 -15.93
C ASP A 54 -8.46 1.98 -15.49
N ASN A 55 -9.39 2.26 -14.57
CA ASN A 55 -10.40 1.32 -14.07
C ASN A 55 -9.85 -0.02 -13.57
N THR A 56 -8.55 -0.10 -13.27
CA THR A 56 -7.91 -1.30 -12.71
C THR A 56 -8.40 -1.50 -11.27
N GLN A 57 -9.08 -2.62 -11.03
CA GLN A 57 -9.67 -2.98 -9.74
C GLN A 57 -9.27 -4.40 -9.33
N PHE A 58 -9.22 -4.65 -8.02
CA PHE A 58 -8.95 -5.98 -7.49
C PHE A 58 -9.98 -7.03 -7.92
N ASN A 59 -11.24 -6.63 -8.17
CA ASN A 59 -12.34 -7.53 -8.49
C ASN A 59 -12.48 -8.72 -7.51
N MET A 60 -12.17 -8.49 -6.23
CA MET A 60 -12.27 -9.48 -5.18
C MET A 60 -13.42 -9.13 -4.24
N ALA A 61 -14.40 -10.02 -4.13
CA ALA A 61 -15.40 -9.92 -3.07
C ALA A 61 -14.77 -10.28 -1.72
N GLY A 62 -15.27 -9.70 -0.62
CA GLY A 62 -14.73 -9.98 0.72
C GLY A 62 -14.72 -11.47 1.11
N LYS A 63 -15.70 -12.25 0.63
CA LYS A 63 -15.72 -13.72 0.81
C LYS A 63 -14.56 -14.44 0.11
N MET A 64 -14.12 -13.93 -1.04
CA MET A 64 -12.96 -14.47 -1.77
C MET A 64 -11.69 -14.21 -0.97
N VAL A 65 -11.52 -12.97 -0.48
CA VAL A 65 -10.38 -12.59 0.35
C VAL A 65 -10.31 -13.44 1.62
N LEU A 66 -11.44 -13.60 2.33
CA LEU A 66 -11.50 -14.42 3.54
C LEU A 66 -11.07 -15.87 3.29
N ARG A 67 -11.53 -16.47 2.18
CA ARG A 67 -11.12 -17.83 1.79
C ARG A 67 -9.63 -17.90 1.49
N SER A 68 -9.10 -16.96 0.71
CA SER A 68 -7.66 -16.93 0.40
C SER A 68 -6.78 -16.76 1.64
N VAL A 69 -7.25 -16.01 2.64
CA VAL A 69 -6.53 -15.87 3.92
C VAL A 69 -6.54 -17.19 4.69
N ALA A 70 -7.70 -17.86 4.79
CA ALA A 70 -7.79 -19.16 5.46
C ALA A 70 -6.85 -20.19 4.80
N ASP A 71 -6.91 -20.33 3.47
CA ASP A 71 -6.07 -21.25 2.70
C ASP A 71 -4.57 -20.93 2.81
N GLY A 72 -4.19 -19.67 3.05
CA GLY A 72 -2.79 -19.25 3.19
C GLY A 72 -2.23 -19.35 4.61
N THR A 73 -3.09 -19.65 5.59
CA THR A 73 -2.71 -19.83 7.00
C THR A 73 -2.65 -21.29 7.45
N ASP A 74 -3.24 -22.20 6.65
CA ASP A 74 -3.16 -23.66 6.82
C ASP A 74 -1.84 -24.23 6.25
#